data_AF-G7YB73-F1
#
_entry.id   AF-G7YB73-F1
#
_cell.length_a   1.000
_cell.length_b   1.000
_cell.length_c   1.000
_cell.angle_alpha   90.00
_cell.angle_beta   90.00
_cell.angle_gamma   90.00
#
_symmetry.space_group_name_H-M   'P 1'
#
loop_
_entity.id
_entity.type
_entity.pdbx_description
1 polymer ?
#
loop_
_entity_poly.entity_id
_entity_poly.type
_entity_poly.pdbx_seq_one_letter_code
_entity_poly.pdbx_strand_id
1 'polypeptide(L)'
;MPASAPRILTGPLSHMPGHIILFFSVRSSGYLSGVAEMIGPVNPQKRCSIWQDARFRGEIPVRWLYVKNVPNNLMKHIIVDSRPVTSLRDTSEISPSTKGEELLNIVHNYCPQRMPAVSQPYCG
;
A
#
# COMPACT_ATOMS: atom_id res chain seq x y z
N MET A 1 17.72 -45.33 17.16
CA MET A 1 17.29 -44.17 16.34
C MET A 1 15.81 -44.33 16.01
N PRO A 2 14.86 -43.69 16.71
CA PRO A 2 13.50 -43.62 16.23
C PRO A 2 13.25 -42.32 15.46
N ALA A 3 12.55 -42.46 14.33
CA ALA A 3 12.17 -41.38 13.42
C ALA A 3 11.28 -40.35 14.12
N SER A 4 11.61 -39.07 13.97
CA SER A 4 10.78 -37.96 14.45
C SER A 4 9.63 -37.75 13.46
N ALA A 5 8.40 -38.06 13.89
CA ALA A 5 7.19 -37.69 13.15
C ALA A 5 6.94 -36.17 13.30
N PRO A 6 6.58 -35.44 12.24
CA PRO A 6 6.28 -34.02 12.36
C PRO A 6 4.98 -33.81 13.13
N ARG A 7 5.09 -32.99 14.17
CA ARG A 7 4.07 -32.65 15.17
C ARG A 7 2.87 -31.96 14.48
N ILE A 8 1.71 -32.63 14.47
CA ILE A 8 0.45 -32.00 14.07
C ILE A 8 0.15 -30.84 15.03
N LEU A 9 -0.02 -29.64 14.49
CA LEU A 9 -0.36 -28.42 15.22
C LEU A 9 -1.87 -28.38 15.52
N THR A 10 -2.31 -29.17 16.50
CA THR A 10 -3.64 -29.03 17.13
C THR A 10 -3.52 -28.17 18.39
N GLY A 11 -3.54 -26.85 18.21
CA GLY A 11 -3.73 -25.89 19.29
C GLY A 11 -4.40 -24.64 18.74
N PRO A 12 -5.22 -23.90 19.50
CA PRO A 12 -5.74 -22.62 19.05
C PRO A 12 -4.56 -21.67 18.90
N LEU A 13 -4.11 -21.49 17.66
CA LEU A 13 -3.19 -20.43 17.30
C LEU A 13 -3.92 -19.12 17.58
N SER A 14 -3.64 -18.50 18.73
CA SER A 14 -3.69 -17.06 18.90
C SER A 14 -2.64 -16.45 17.96
N HIS A 15 -2.88 -16.58 16.66
CA HIS A 15 -2.11 -15.98 15.59
C HIS A 15 -2.51 -14.52 15.64
N MET A 16 -1.64 -13.64 16.11
CA MET A 16 -1.82 -12.21 15.84
C MET A 16 -2.00 -12.08 14.33
N PRO A 17 -3.17 -11.69 13.81
CA PRO A 17 -3.36 -11.60 12.37
C PRO A 17 -2.46 -10.47 11.89
N GLY A 18 -1.38 -10.80 11.17
CA GLY A 18 -0.53 -9.81 10.55
C GLY A 18 -1.36 -9.02 9.53
N HIS A 19 -1.29 -7.69 9.60
CA HIS A 19 -1.99 -6.82 8.66
C HIS A 19 -1.16 -6.65 7.39
N ILE A 20 -1.79 -6.80 6.22
CA ILE A 20 -1.18 -6.49 4.93
C ILE A 20 -1.61 -5.09 4.52
N ILE A 21 -0.65 -4.16 4.55
CA ILE A 21 -0.85 -2.77 4.13
C ILE A 21 -0.31 -2.58 2.72
N LEU A 22 -1.16 -2.02 1.85
CA LEU A 22 -0.89 -1.76 0.45
C LEU A 22 -0.74 -0.25 0.24
N PHE A 23 0.40 0.17 -0.27
CA PHE A 23 0.66 1.56 -0.66
C PHE A 23 0.45 1.69 -2.17
N PHE A 24 -0.51 2.54 -2.57
CA PHE A 24 -0.86 2.75 -3.98
C PHE A 24 -0.14 3.98 -4.53
N SER A 25 0.54 3.81 -5.66
CA SER A 25 1.12 4.90 -6.45
C SER A 25 0.86 4.67 -7.92
N VAL A 26 0.57 5.75 -8.64
CA VAL A 26 0.42 5.72 -10.10
C VAL A 26 1.77 6.04 -10.74
N ARG A 27 2.18 5.20 -11.69
CA ARG A 27 3.45 5.38 -12.41
C ARG A 27 3.56 6.80 -12.98
N SER A 28 4.70 7.44 -12.74
CA SER A 28 5.00 8.80 -13.20
C SER A 28 4.10 9.92 -12.64
N SER A 29 3.26 9.65 -11.64
CA SER A 29 2.43 10.70 -11.01
C SER A 29 3.24 11.66 -10.15
N GLY A 30 4.33 11.20 -9.53
CA GLY A 30 5.09 11.96 -8.54
C GLY A 30 4.48 11.93 -7.12
N TYR A 31 3.44 11.12 -6.90
CA TYR A 31 2.73 11.01 -5.62
C TYR A 31 2.49 9.55 -5.20
N LEU A 32 2.32 9.36 -3.90
CA LEU A 32 1.59 8.22 -3.34
C LEU A 32 0.13 8.62 -3.20
N SER A 33 -0.77 7.83 -3.79
CA SER A 33 -2.17 8.19 -4.00
C SER A 33 -3.09 7.66 -2.88
N GLY A 34 -2.67 6.63 -2.17
CA GLY A 34 -3.43 6.14 -1.03
C GLY A 34 -2.82 4.91 -0.36
N VAL A 35 -3.51 4.48 0.69
CA VAL A 35 -3.13 3.33 1.50
C VAL A 35 -4.39 2.53 1.79
N ALA A 36 -4.32 1.20 1.61
CA ALA A 36 -5.40 0.30 1.96
C ALA A 36 -4.88 -0.91 2.73
N GLU A 37 -5.75 -1.52 3.51
CA GLU A 37 -5.52 -2.80 4.17
C GLU A 37 -6.20 -3.91 3.37
N MET A 38 -5.53 -5.03 3.15
CA MET A 38 -6.17 -6.24 2.63
C MET A 38 -6.99 -6.92 3.74
N ILE A 39 -8.30 -7.07 3.51
CA ILE A 39 -9.27 -7.53 4.54
C ILE A 39 -9.73 -8.98 4.34
N GLY A 40 -9.13 -9.70 3.39
CA GLY A 40 -9.51 -11.07 3.08
C GLY A 40 -8.65 -11.66 1.97
N PRO A 41 -8.80 -12.96 1.68
CA PRO A 41 -7.98 -13.68 0.70
C PRO A 41 -8.24 -13.20 -0.74
N VAL A 42 -7.28 -13.45 -1.63
CA VAL A 42 -7.43 -13.24 -3.07
C VAL A 42 -8.46 -14.22 -3.65
N ASN A 43 -9.37 -13.72 -4.49
CA ASN A 43 -10.23 -14.54 -5.32
C ASN A 43 -9.71 -14.52 -6.76
N PRO A 44 -8.98 -15.54 -7.24
CA PRO A 44 -8.36 -15.54 -8.56
C PRO A 44 -9.35 -15.74 -9.71
N GLN A 45 -10.57 -16.22 -9.43
CA GLN A 45 -11.57 -16.53 -10.46
C GLN A 45 -12.49 -15.35 -10.77
N LYS A 46 -12.54 -14.34 -9.89
CA LYS A 46 -13.35 -13.15 -10.12
C LYS A 46 -12.80 -12.36 -11.30
N ARG A 47 -13.68 -12.02 -12.25
CA ARG A 47 -13.37 -11.11 -13.36
C ARG A 47 -14.03 -9.77 -13.11
N CYS A 48 -13.21 -8.74 -12.97
CA CYS A 48 -13.68 -7.38 -12.82
C CYS A 48 -13.86 -6.73 -14.19
N SER A 49 -15.08 -6.26 -14.49
CA SER A 49 -15.39 -5.54 -15.74
C SER A 49 -14.88 -4.10 -15.75
N ILE A 50 -14.38 -3.61 -14.61
CA ILE A 50 -13.86 -2.24 -14.45
C ILE A 50 -12.45 -2.06 -15.00
N TRP A 51 -11.69 -3.14 -15.21
CA TRP A 51 -10.35 -3.06 -15.77
C TRP A 51 -10.41 -2.85 -17.28
N GLN A 52 -9.63 -1.88 -17.77
CA GLN A 52 -9.52 -1.62 -19.21
C GLN A 52 -8.76 -2.73 -19.95
N ASP A 53 -7.87 -3.45 -19.25
CA ASP A 53 -7.07 -4.54 -19.81
C ASP A 53 -7.52 -5.89 -19.24
N ALA A 54 -7.92 -6.81 -20.13
CA ALA A 54 -8.47 -8.12 -19.79
C ALA A 54 -7.44 -9.09 -19.17
N ARG A 55 -6.15 -8.73 -19.14
CA ARG A 55 -5.10 -9.50 -18.44
C ARG A 55 -5.27 -9.49 -16.93
N PHE A 56 -5.91 -8.45 -16.37
CA PHE A 56 -6.13 -8.34 -14.93
C PHE A 56 -7.27 -9.25 -14.52
N ARG A 57 -6.92 -10.33 -13.80
CA ARG A 57 -7.86 -11.31 -13.26
C ARG A 57 -7.67 -11.42 -11.75
N GLY A 58 -8.77 -11.75 -11.10
CA GLY A 58 -8.84 -11.85 -9.66
C GLY A 58 -9.09 -10.53 -8.96
N GLU A 59 -9.48 -10.63 -7.71
CA GLU A 59 -9.76 -9.49 -6.83
C GLU A 59 -9.21 -9.77 -5.44
N ILE A 60 -8.69 -8.72 -4.80
CA ILE A 60 -8.33 -8.72 -3.40
C ILE A 60 -9.26 -7.73 -2.71
N PRO A 61 -10.02 -8.15 -1.68
CA PRO A 61 -10.85 -7.22 -0.93
C PRO A 61 -9.96 -6.33 -0.08
N VAL A 62 -10.15 -5.01 -0.20
CA VAL A 62 -9.38 -4.02 0.54
C VAL A 62 -10.28 -3.01 1.24
N ARG A 63 -9.78 -2.43 2.33
CA ARG A 63 -10.37 -1.29 3.02
C ARG A 63 -9.42 -0.11 2.93
N TRP A 64 -9.85 0.97 2.29
CA TRP A 64 -9.07 2.20 2.20
C TRP A 64 -8.88 2.82 3.59
N LEU A 65 -7.63 3.12 3.94
CA LEU A 65 -7.26 3.85 5.16
C LEU A 65 -7.02 5.33 4.85
N TYR A 66 -6.36 5.62 3.72
CA TYR A 66 -6.11 6.97 3.24
C TYR A 66 -6.33 7.06 1.73
N VAL A 67 -7.00 8.12 1.29
CA VAL A 67 -7.13 8.50 -0.12
C VAL A 67 -6.70 9.95 -0.25
N LYS A 68 -5.41 10.17 -0.52
CA LYS A 68 -4.81 11.51 -0.66
C LYS A 68 -3.47 11.43 -1.40
N ASN A 69 -3.16 12.48 -2.16
CA ASN A 69 -1.90 12.59 -2.89
C ASN A 69 -0.79 13.15 -1.98
N VAL A 70 0.14 12.28 -1.57
CA VAL A 70 1.33 12.64 -0.79
C VAL A 70 2.53 12.76 -1.74
N PRO A 71 3.19 13.93 -1.82
CA PRO A 71 4.33 14.14 -2.71
C PRO A 71 5.51 13.20 -2.43
N ASN A 72 6.13 12.64 -3.48
CA ASN A 72 7.27 11.72 -3.39
C ASN A 72 8.49 12.30 -2.66
N ASN A 73 8.69 13.62 -2.69
CA ASN A 73 9.82 14.26 -2.01
C ASN A 73 9.81 14.08 -0.49
N LEU A 74 8.64 13.79 0.12
CA LEU A 74 8.49 13.56 1.55
C LEU A 74 8.90 12.15 2.00
N MET A 75 9.07 11.22 1.05
CA MET A 75 9.31 9.79 1.33
C MET A 75 10.52 9.21 0.59
N LYS A 76 11.15 9.99 -0.31
CA LYS A 76 12.32 9.55 -1.10
C LYS A 76 13.54 9.14 -0.25
N HIS A 77 13.61 9.57 1.01
CA HIS A 77 14.69 9.23 1.94
C HIS A 77 14.54 7.82 2.51
N ILE A 78 13.36 7.20 2.41
CA ILE A 78 13.13 5.82 2.79
C ILE A 78 13.72 4.92 1.70
N ILE A 79 14.84 4.25 2.00
CA ILE A 79 15.58 3.39 1.05
C ILE A 79 15.25 1.91 1.32
N VAL A 80 14.81 1.18 0.31
CA VAL A 80 14.55 -0.28 0.34
C VAL A 80 15.38 -0.92 -0.77
N ASP A 81 16.19 -1.92 -0.43
CA ASP A 81 17.12 -2.60 -1.36
C ASP A 81 17.89 -1.62 -2.27
N SER A 82 18.55 -0.64 -1.65
CA SER A 82 19.37 0.38 -2.30
C SER A 82 18.62 1.35 -3.23
N ARG A 83 17.28 1.37 -3.20
CA ARG A 83 16.45 2.27 -4.00
C ARG A 83 15.46 3.05 -3.14
N PRO A 84 15.09 4.29 -3.49
CA PRO A 84 14.01 4.99 -2.84
C PRO A 84 12.69 4.21 -2.92
N VAL A 85 11.89 4.24 -1.85
CA VAL A 85 10.57 3.58 -1.80
C VAL A 85 9.66 4.01 -2.95
N THR A 86 9.82 5.24 -3.43
CA THR A 86 9.08 5.85 -4.55
C THR A 86 9.44 5.26 -5.93
N SER A 87 10.45 4.39 -6.00
CA SER A 87 10.95 3.78 -7.24
C SER A 87 10.82 2.25 -7.24
N LEU A 88 10.19 1.69 -6.20
CA LEU A 88 9.92 0.26 -6.13
C LEU A 88 8.94 -0.17 -7.23
N ARG A 89 9.07 -1.43 -7.65
CA ARG A 89 8.14 -2.05 -8.62
C ARG A 89 6.88 -2.52 -7.91
N ASP A 90 5.82 -2.73 -8.67
CA ASP A 90 4.57 -3.30 -8.20
C ASP A 90 4.83 -4.54 -7.32
N THR A 91 4.12 -4.61 -6.21
CA THR A 91 4.19 -5.71 -5.21
C THR A 91 5.56 -5.90 -4.54
N SER A 92 6.49 -4.94 -4.64
CA SER A 92 7.72 -4.99 -3.84
C SER A 92 7.40 -4.87 -2.35
N GLU A 93 8.01 -5.72 -1.54
CA GLU A 93 7.91 -5.64 -0.09
C GLU A 93 8.76 -4.48 0.45
N ILE A 94 8.24 -3.74 1.43
CA ILE A 94 8.99 -2.70 2.14
C ILE A 94 9.59 -3.34 3.40
N SER A 95 10.84 -3.79 3.28
CA SER A 95 11.57 -4.44 4.37
C SER A 95 12.74 -3.57 4.89
N PRO A 96 12.97 -3.53 6.21
CA PRO A 96 12.14 -4.08 7.29
C PRO A 96 10.83 -3.30 7.50
N SER A 97 9.89 -3.87 8.27
CA SER A 97 8.56 -3.31 8.53
C SER A 97 8.57 -1.88 9.07
N THR A 98 9.61 -1.50 9.82
CA THR A 98 9.82 -0.15 10.36
C THR A 98 9.84 0.93 9.27
N LYS A 99 10.30 0.61 8.05
CA LYS A 99 10.23 1.54 6.91
C LYS A 99 8.80 1.72 6.40
N GLY A 100 7.99 0.66 6.44
CA GLY A 100 6.56 0.72 6.11
C GLY A 100 5.78 1.53 7.15
N GLU A 101 6.13 1.38 8.43
CA GLU A 101 5.57 2.18 9.53
C GLU A 101 5.92 3.67 9.39
N GLU A 102 7.18 3.99 9.05
CA GLU A 102 7.60 5.36 8.76
C GLU A 102 6.82 5.96 7.58
N LEU A 103 6.69 5.21 6.47
CA LEU A 103 5.91 5.63 5.31
C LEU A 103 4.44 5.88 5.68
N LEU A 104 3.83 4.99 6.46
CA LEU A 104 2.47 5.15 6.95
C LEU A 104 2.31 6.39 7.83
N ASN A 105 3.29 6.67 8.69
CA ASN A 105 3.30 7.85 9.54
C ASN A 105 3.40 9.15 8.72
N ILE A 106 4.23 9.19 7.66
CA ILE A 106 4.30 10.32 6.73
C ILE A 106 2.92 10.54 6.09
N VAL A 107 2.28 9.47 5.60
CA VAL A 107 0.94 9.56 5.02
C VAL A 107 -0.07 10.06 6.05
N HIS A 108 -0.10 9.51 7.27
CA HIS A 108 -1.04 9.93 8.32
C HIS A 108 -0.95 11.44 8.59
N ASN A 109 0.27 11.94 8.84
CA ASN A 109 0.51 13.32 9.23
C ASN A 109 0.45 14.33 8.07
N TYR A 110 0.50 13.86 6.82
CA TYR A 110 0.42 14.76 5.67
C TYR A 110 -0.97 15.42 5.59
N CYS A 111 -1.00 16.72 5.85
CA CYS A 111 -2.12 17.60 5.57
C CYS A 111 -1.77 18.43 4.34
N PRO A 112 -2.50 18.29 3.22
CA PRO A 112 -2.30 19.15 2.06
C PRO A 112 -2.46 20.60 2.53
N GLN A 113 -1.48 21.45 2.26
CA GLN A 113 -1.72 22.88 2.39
C GLN A 113 -2.88 23.19 1.44
N ARG A 114 -3.99 23.70 1.97
CA ARG A 114 -5.01 24.32 1.14
C ARG A 114 -4.28 25.39 0.35
N MET A 115 -4.20 25.22 -0.98
CA MET A 115 -3.87 26.36 -1.82
C MET A 115 -4.85 27.47 -1.39
N PRO A 116 -4.37 28.67 -1.00
CA PRO A 116 -5.27 29.80 -0.87
C PRO A 116 -6.00 29.87 -2.20
N ALA A 117 -7.33 29.94 -2.14
CA ALA A 117 -8.15 30.13 -3.34
C ALA A 117 -7.50 31.28 -4.12
N VAL A 118 -6.98 30.98 -5.31
CA VAL A 118 -6.48 32.01 -6.20
C VAL A 118 -7.67 32.94 -6.40
N SER A 119 -7.60 34.13 -5.81
CA SER A 119 -8.52 35.20 -6.08
C SER A 119 -8.42 35.46 -7.58
N GLN A 120 -9.36 34.95 -8.36
CA GLN A 120 -9.52 35.36 -9.75
C GLN A 120 -9.70 36.88 -9.71
N PRO A 121 -8.83 37.68 -10.35
CA PRO A 121 -9.20 39.05 -10.63
C PRO A 121 -10.36 38.95 -11.63
N TYR A 122 -11.53 39.41 -11.21
CA TYR A 122 -12.60 39.74 -12.14
C TYR A 122 -12.03 40.76 -13.14
N CYS A 123 -11.92 40.37 -14.41
CA CYS A 123 -11.80 41.33 -15.49
C CYS A 123 -13.16 42.03 -15.63
N GLY A 124 -13.15 43.36 -15.47
CA GLY A 124 -14.28 44.23 -15.82
C GLY A 124 -14.38 44.49 -17.32
#